data_AF-G2HJ94-F1
#
_entry.id   AF-G2HJ94-F1
#
_cell.length_a   1.000
_cell.length_b   1.000
_cell.length_c   1.000
_cell.angle_alpha   90.00
_cell.angle_beta   90.00
_cell.angle_gamma   90.00
#
_symmetry.space_group_name_H-M   'P 1'
#
loop_
_entity.id
_entity.type
_entity.pdbx_description
1 polymer ?
#
loop_
_entity_poly.entity_id
_entity_poly.type
_entity_poly.pdbx_seq_one_letter_code
_entity_poly.pdbx_strand_id
1 'polypeptide(L)'
;MGSDINAVTQKVIQIIGLVNTMLTQLELTVMISSIEIWSNKNKIFTTGHAEDVLLQFFEWKKDHLNFKPHQIACLLVYRKLPTLIGATFPGQVCNKDFAAAVALNCTHKLCCDPSTCRMKGNAKCGSRDCCSKDCKFKPANTIYRKSVDKECDFTDYYNGDLPYCLPDTYVRDGEYCDSDGAFCFQGKCRTFDKQCDDLIGRGSRGAPIFCYDEINARGDNFGNCGTAHCLFQHILCAKLFCTWEHRDLISRPNLSVIYAHVGDQTCVSTYLPRRTPPPVNSPISITSYYSAEDRDETFVQDGSMCGPDMYCFEMHCKHVRFLMNLKLCDASNHCDRHGVCNNFNHCHCEKGYNPPYCQPKQGAFGSIDDGHLVPPTVFKDSNFRGIFSCYDTVAWN
;
A
#
# COMPACT_ATOMS: atom_id res chain seq x y z
N MET A 1 19.09 -14.42 4.49
CA MET A 1 20.43 -14.97 4.20
C MET A 1 21.35 -15.08 5.42
N GLY A 2 20.89 -14.77 6.65
CA GLY A 2 21.74 -14.65 7.85
C GLY A 2 22.13 -13.18 8.09
N SER A 3 22.67 -12.87 9.27
CA SER A 3 23.21 -11.53 9.61
C SER A 3 24.71 -11.40 9.35
N ASP A 4 25.39 -12.51 9.03
CA ASP A 4 26.83 -12.54 8.76
C ASP A 4 27.12 -12.16 7.29
N ILE A 5 27.85 -11.07 7.13
CA ILE A 5 28.27 -10.51 5.83
C ILE A 5 29.10 -11.52 5.03
N ASN A 6 29.99 -12.28 5.67
CA ASN A 6 30.83 -13.25 4.98
C ASN A 6 29.99 -14.41 4.42
N ALA A 7 29.03 -14.88 5.21
CA ALA A 7 28.09 -15.92 4.78
C ALA A 7 27.17 -15.45 3.64
N VAL A 8 26.75 -14.18 3.65
CA VAL A 8 25.95 -13.58 2.56
C VAL A 8 26.76 -13.49 1.28
N THR A 9 27.97 -12.94 1.33
CA THR A 9 28.85 -12.78 0.16
C THR A 9 29.19 -14.12 -0.49
N GLN A 10 29.51 -15.14 0.31
CA GLN A 10 29.78 -16.50 -0.20
C GLN A 10 28.57 -17.08 -0.95
N LYS A 11 27.35 -16.88 -0.44
CA LYS A 11 26.13 -17.34 -1.11
C LYS A 11 25.87 -16.61 -2.41
N VAL A 12 26.14 -15.30 -2.48
CA VAL A 12 26.00 -14.53 -3.73
C VAL A 12 26.97 -15.06 -4.80
N ILE A 13 28.22 -15.33 -4.43
CA ILE A 13 29.22 -15.90 -5.34
C ILE A 13 28.77 -17.28 -5.85
N GLN A 14 28.24 -18.14 -4.96
CA GLN A 14 27.70 -19.45 -5.36
C GLN A 14 26.52 -19.33 -6.34
N ILE A 15 25.60 -18.39 -6.11
CA ILE A 15 24.46 -18.13 -7.01
C ILE A 15 24.96 -17.74 -8.41
N ILE A 16 25.92 -16.81 -8.49
CA ILE A 16 26.45 -16.37 -9.80
C ILE A 16 27.25 -17.48 -10.48
N GLY A 17 27.99 -18.31 -9.73
CA GLY A 17 28.65 -19.50 -10.28
C GLY A 17 27.66 -20.46 -10.94
N LEU A 18 26.49 -20.66 -10.33
CA LEU A 18 25.42 -21.47 -10.90
C LEU A 18 24.80 -20.82 -12.15
N VAL A 19 24.54 -19.51 -12.12
CA VAL A 19 24.06 -18.76 -13.29
C VAL A 19 25.01 -18.87 -14.47
N ASN A 20 26.32 -18.76 -14.24
CA ASN A 20 27.33 -18.98 -15.29
C ASN A 20 27.25 -20.37 -15.89
N THR A 21 27.07 -21.39 -15.06
CA THR A 21 26.94 -22.77 -15.53
C THR A 21 25.71 -22.93 -16.42
N MET A 22 24.59 -22.28 -16.10
CA MET A 22 23.38 -22.30 -16.94
C MET A 22 23.56 -21.57 -18.27
N LEU A 23 24.29 -20.45 -18.26
CA LEU A 23 24.48 -19.60 -19.45
C LEU A 23 25.58 -20.10 -20.39
N THR A 24 26.33 -21.13 -19.99
CA THR A 24 27.38 -21.75 -20.82
C THR A 24 26.88 -22.16 -22.21
N GLN A 25 25.65 -22.68 -22.31
CA GLN A 25 25.05 -23.10 -23.59
C GLN A 25 24.79 -21.92 -24.55
N LEU A 26 24.71 -20.71 -24.02
CA LEU A 26 24.50 -19.47 -24.76
C LEU A 26 25.82 -18.70 -24.99
N GLU A 27 26.97 -19.29 -24.63
CA GLU A 27 28.30 -18.67 -24.68
C GLU A 27 28.39 -17.33 -23.92
N LEU A 28 27.54 -17.15 -22.90
CA LEU A 28 27.51 -15.95 -22.07
C LEU A 28 28.23 -16.18 -20.73
N THR A 29 29.05 -15.21 -20.33
CA THR A 29 29.72 -15.19 -19.02
C THR A 29 29.26 -13.99 -18.21
N VAL A 30 28.77 -14.24 -16.99
CA VAL A 30 28.40 -13.22 -16.00
C VAL A 30 29.55 -13.04 -15.03
N MET A 31 30.04 -11.80 -14.92
CA MET A 31 31.05 -11.41 -13.93
C MET A 31 30.48 -10.45 -12.90
N ILE A 32 30.78 -10.70 -11.62
CA ILE A 32 30.41 -9.78 -10.54
C ILE A 32 31.39 -8.61 -10.53
N SER A 33 30.90 -7.39 -10.79
CA SER A 33 31.72 -6.19 -10.68
C SER A 33 31.73 -5.60 -9.27
N SER A 34 30.61 -5.66 -8.55
CA SER A 34 30.44 -5.08 -7.22
C SER A 34 29.32 -5.77 -6.45
N ILE A 35 29.44 -5.82 -5.13
CA ILE A 35 28.39 -6.29 -4.21
C ILE A 35 28.19 -5.21 -3.14
N GLU A 36 26.95 -4.76 -2.97
CA GLU A 36 26.55 -3.85 -1.89
C GLU A 36 25.58 -4.57 -0.94
N ILE A 37 25.77 -4.44 0.37
CA ILE A 37 24.96 -5.10 1.39
C ILE A 37 24.34 -4.06 2.31
N TRP A 38 23.00 -4.02 2.35
CA TRP A 38 22.23 -3.13 3.21
C TRP A 38 22.01 -3.75 4.60
N SER A 39 23.02 -3.72 5.47
CA SER A 39 23.00 -4.38 6.79
C SER A 39 22.16 -3.65 7.85
N ASN A 40 22.09 -2.32 7.79
CA ASN A 40 21.44 -1.50 8.82
C ASN A 40 19.95 -1.28 8.55
N LYS A 41 19.61 -0.79 7.36
CA LYS A 41 18.25 -0.48 6.91
C LYS A 41 18.19 -0.62 5.39
N ASN A 42 17.06 -1.09 4.88
CA ASN A 42 16.80 -1.11 3.44
C ASN A 42 16.80 0.32 2.89
N LYS A 43 17.43 0.52 1.73
CA LYS A 43 17.49 1.82 1.05
C LYS A 43 16.23 2.16 0.27
N ILE A 44 15.43 1.15 -0.05
CA ILE A 44 14.11 1.25 -0.69
C ILE A 44 13.07 0.48 0.12
N PHE A 45 11.79 0.70 -0.14
CA PHE A 45 10.76 -0.18 0.41
C PHE A 45 10.83 -1.52 -0.30
N THR A 46 11.06 -2.56 0.49
CA THR A 46 11.13 -3.94 0.02
C THR A 46 9.87 -4.70 0.43
N THR A 47 8.72 -4.04 0.47
CA THR A 47 7.38 -4.61 0.70
C THR A 47 6.54 -4.43 -0.57
N GLY A 48 5.49 -5.25 -0.78
CA GLY A 48 4.68 -5.21 -2.01
C GLY A 48 5.12 -6.20 -3.10
N HIS A 49 4.57 -6.08 -4.31
CA HIS A 49 4.88 -6.97 -5.46
C HIS A 49 6.31 -6.73 -5.96
N ALA A 50 6.92 -7.70 -6.67
CA ALA A 50 8.32 -7.51 -7.06
C ALA A 50 8.48 -6.53 -8.22
N GLU A 51 7.43 -6.27 -8.99
CA GLU A 51 7.35 -5.20 -9.98
C GLU A 51 7.45 -3.82 -9.31
N ASP A 52 6.72 -3.60 -8.20
CA ASP A 52 6.81 -2.35 -7.43
C ASP A 52 8.21 -2.16 -6.85
N VAL A 53 8.79 -3.25 -6.34
CA VAL A 53 10.15 -3.23 -5.80
C VAL A 53 11.19 -3.05 -6.91
N LEU A 54 10.94 -3.58 -8.11
CA LEU A 54 11.78 -3.35 -9.29
C LEU A 54 11.75 -1.88 -9.69
N LEU A 55 10.56 -1.26 -9.69
CA LEU A 55 10.42 0.17 -9.99
C LEU A 55 11.15 1.04 -8.96
N GLN A 56 10.98 0.76 -7.67
CA GLN A 56 11.72 1.48 -6.62
C GLN A 56 13.22 1.26 -6.69
N PHE A 57 13.65 0.03 -6.97
CA PHE A 57 15.06 -0.29 -7.13
C PHE A 57 15.67 0.38 -8.37
N PHE A 58 14.88 0.47 -9.45
CA PHE A 58 15.24 1.18 -10.68
C PHE A 58 15.48 2.67 -10.42
N GLU A 59 14.56 3.36 -9.73
CA GLU A 59 14.75 4.78 -9.39
C GLU A 59 15.94 4.97 -8.45
N TRP A 60 16.08 4.13 -7.42
CA TRP A 60 17.23 4.19 -6.52
C TRP A 60 18.55 4.00 -7.27
N LYS A 61 18.62 3.02 -8.17
CA LYS A 61 19.80 2.75 -9.01
C LYS A 61 20.19 3.98 -9.83
N LYS A 62 19.21 4.62 -10.48
CA LYS A 62 19.42 5.80 -11.33
C LYS A 62 20.06 6.96 -10.57
N ASP A 63 19.65 7.17 -9.33
CA ASP A 63 20.11 8.29 -8.52
C ASP A 63 21.45 8.01 -7.79
N HIS A 64 21.82 6.75 -7.59
CA HIS A 64 22.92 6.38 -6.69
C HIS A 64 24.08 5.65 -7.36
N LEU A 65 23.89 5.12 -8.58
CA LEU A 65 24.89 4.28 -9.23
C LEU A 65 25.22 4.76 -10.65
N ASN A 66 26.51 4.96 -10.92
CA ASN A 66 27.00 5.36 -12.25
C ASN A 66 27.37 4.11 -13.09
N PHE A 67 26.38 3.47 -13.70
CA PHE A 67 26.55 2.22 -14.46
C PHE A 67 27.07 2.44 -15.88
N LYS A 68 27.96 1.55 -16.34
CA LYS A 68 28.41 1.48 -17.73
C LYS A 68 27.43 0.64 -18.57
N PRO A 69 27.41 0.81 -19.91
CA PRO A 69 26.69 -0.10 -20.80
C PRO A 69 27.10 -1.56 -20.52
N HIS A 70 26.12 -2.48 -20.56
CA HIS A 70 26.25 -3.93 -20.28
C HIS A 70 26.45 -4.34 -18.81
N GLN A 71 26.30 -3.42 -17.85
CA GLN A 71 26.23 -3.77 -16.44
C GLN A 71 24.77 -3.88 -15.97
N ILE A 72 24.43 -5.00 -15.32
CA ILE A 72 23.10 -5.26 -14.77
C ILE A 72 23.16 -5.14 -13.25
N ALA A 73 22.22 -4.40 -12.67
CA ALA A 73 22.05 -4.35 -11.22
C ALA A 73 21.00 -5.39 -10.79
N CYS A 74 21.38 -6.30 -9.89
CA CYS A 74 20.46 -7.31 -9.37
C CYS A 74 20.26 -7.12 -7.86
N LEU A 75 19.02 -6.87 -7.44
CA LEU A 75 18.64 -6.80 -6.03
C LEU A 75 18.18 -8.17 -5.54
N LEU A 76 18.91 -8.75 -4.59
CA LEU A 76 18.54 -9.99 -3.92
C LEU A 76 17.82 -9.68 -2.61
N VAL A 77 16.50 -9.91 -2.57
CA VAL A 77 15.71 -9.61 -1.38
C VAL A 77 15.34 -10.90 -0.66
N TYR A 78 15.63 -10.97 0.64
CA TYR A 78 15.22 -12.10 1.48
C TYR A 78 14.01 -11.73 2.33
N ARG A 79 12.85 -12.30 2.01
CA ARG A 79 11.60 -12.16 2.79
C ARG A 79 11.20 -13.50 3.39
N LYS A 80 10.55 -13.48 4.57
CA LYS A 80 9.94 -14.69 5.17
C LYS A 80 8.74 -15.19 4.36
N LEU A 81 8.02 -14.30 3.68
CA LEU A 81 6.86 -14.57 2.83
C LEU A 81 6.88 -13.64 1.58
N PRO A 82 7.65 -13.95 0.52
CA PRO A 82 7.58 -13.25 -0.76
C PRO A 82 6.36 -13.65 -1.61
N THR A 83 5.71 -12.67 -2.21
CA THR A 83 4.57 -12.80 -3.14
C THR A 83 4.98 -13.10 -4.61
N LEU A 84 6.27 -13.07 -4.93
CA LEU A 84 6.87 -13.24 -6.28
C LEU A 84 8.24 -13.93 -6.19
N ILE A 85 8.77 -14.47 -7.30
CA ILE A 85 10.15 -15.04 -7.38
C ILE A 85 11.16 -13.99 -7.89
N GLY A 86 10.70 -12.95 -8.57
CA GLY A 86 11.55 -11.86 -9.06
C GLY A 86 10.92 -11.13 -10.25
N ALA A 87 11.37 -9.91 -10.52
CA ALA A 87 10.90 -9.08 -11.63
C ALA A 87 12.08 -8.47 -12.38
N THR A 88 11.93 -8.25 -13.69
CA THR A 88 12.93 -7.61 -14.57
C THR A 88 12.23 -6.93 -15.74
N PHE A 89 12.92 -6.04 -16.45
CA PHE A 89 12.45 -5.45 -17.71
C PHE A 89 12.90 -6.31 -18.92
N PRO A 90 11.98 -7.00 -19.62
CA PRO A 90 12.35 -7.88 -20.73
C PRO A 90 13.05 -7.13 -21.87
N GLY A 91 14.13 -7.71 -22.41
CA GLY A 91 14.87 -7.15 -23.55
C GLY A 91 15.76 -5.93 -23.24
N GLN A 92 15.89 -5.53 -21.98
CA GLN A 92 16.56 -4.27 -21.60
C GLN A 92 17.99 -4.45 -21.04
N VAL A 93 18.61 -5.62 -21.21
CA VAL A 93 19.94 -5.93 -20.63
C VAL A 93 21.05 -4.95 -21.03
N CYS A 94 21.00 -4.41 -22.26
CA CYS A 94 21.99 -3.44 -22.74
C CYS A 94 21.59 -1.98 -22.47
N ASN A 95 20.37 -1.75 -22.00
CA ASN A 95 19.88 -0.42 -21.70
C ASN A 95 20.28 -0.05 -20.28
N LYS A 96 21.25 0.87 -20.16
CA LYS A 96 21.80 1.30 -18.85
C LYS A 96 20.71 1.73 -17.86
N ASP A 97 19.62 2.30 -18.38
CA ASP A 97 18.52 2.80 -17.56
C ASP A 97 17.73 1.61 -17.00
N PHE A 98 17.34 0.65 -17.84
CA PHE A 98 16.42 -0.43 -17.49
C PHE A 98 17.08 -1.78 -17.13
N ALA A 99 18.41 -1.89 -17.17
CA ALA A 99 19.15 -3.11 -16.80
C ALA A 99 19.12 -3.34 -15.27
N ALA A 100 17.98 -3.78 -14.75
CA ALA A 100 17.73 -4.06 -13.35
C ALA A 100 16.86 -5.31 -13.18
N ALA A 101 17.13 -6.10 -12.14
CA ALA A 101 16.32 -7.25 -11.77
C ALA A 101 16.21 -7.38 -10.24
N VAL A 102 15.07 -7.88 -9.76
CA VAL A 102 14.85 -8.28 -8.37
C VAL A 102 14.69 -9.79 -8.35
N ALA A 103 15.38 -10.50 -7.46
CA ALA A 103 15.18 -11.93 -7.25
C ALA A 103 14.85 -12.23 -5.78
N LEU A 104 13.89 -13.13 -5.58
CA LEU A 104 13.29 -13.54 -4.31
C LEU A 104 13.43 -15.06 -4.14
N ASN A 105 13.47 -15.51 -2.89
CA ASN A 105 13.73 -16.90 -2.56
C ASN A 105 12.48 -17.80 -2.69
N CYS A 106 12.67 -19.07 -3.05
CA CYS A 106 11.63 -20.10 -3.01
C CYS A 106 11.18 -20.35 -1.56
N THR A 107 9.91 -20.08 -1.26
CA THR A 107 9.32 -20.29 0.08
C THR A 107 8.86 -21.72 0.29
N HIS A 108 8.23 -22.31 -0.73
CA HIS A 108 7.76 -23.69 -0.74
C HIS A 108 8.80 -24.60 -1.40
N LYS A 109 9.88 -24.93 -0.66
CA LYS A 109 11.01 -25.76 -1.14
C LYS A 109 10.62 -27.17 -1.64
N LEU A 110 9.43 -27.65 -1.26
CA LEU A 110 8.86 -28.91 -1.78
C LEU A 110 8.30 -28.74 -3.19
N CYS A 111 7.93 -27.51 -3.57
CA CYS A 111 7.23 -27.20 -4.81
C CYS A 111 8.14 -26.59 -5.88
N CYS A 112 9.15 -25.82 -5.47
CA CYS A 112 10.15 -25.25 -6.37
C CYS A 112 11.57 -25.68 -5.98
N ASP A 113 12.41 -25.85 -6.99
CA ASP A 113 13.85 -25.93 -6.83
C ASP A 113 14.47 -24.55 -7.10
N PRO A 114 14.97 -23.86 -6.06
CA PRO A 114 15.57 -22.55 -6.23
C PRO A 114 16.89 -22.60 -7.02
N SER A 115 17.56 -23.76 -7.10
CA SER A 115 18.80 -23.90 -7.84
C SER A 115 18.58 -23.99 -9.35
N THR A 116 17.46 -24.58 -9.78
CA THR A 116 17.12 -24.72 -11.20
C THR A 116 16.02 -23.76 -11.66
N CYS A 117 15.42 -23.00 -10.74
CA CYS A 117 14.23 -22.17 -10.97
C CYS A 117 13.07 -22.95 -11.62
N ARG A 118 12.95 -24.24 -11.30
CA ARG A 118 11.90 -25.13 -11.85
C ARG A 118 10.96 -25.62 -10.77
N MET A 119 9.74 -25.91 -11.21
CA MET A 119 8.74 -26.61 -10.40
C MET A 119 9.15 -28.07 -10.22
N LYS A 120 8.91 -28.61 -9.03
CA LYS A 120 9.18 -30.02 -8.71
C LYS A 120 7.96 -30.87 -9.03
N GLY A 121 8.16 -31.91 -9.83
CA GLY A 121 7.09 -32.87 -10.18
C GLY A 121 5.85 -32.18 -10.76
N ASN A 122 4.68 -32.50 -10.20
CA ASN A 122 3.38 -32.01 -10.67
C ASN A 122 2.90 -30.73 -9.94
N ALA A 123 3.80 -30.02 -9.28
CA ALA A 123 3.48 -28.79 -8.55
C ALA A 123 2.85 -27.73 -9.48
N LYS A 124 1.70 -27.18 -9.08
CA LYS A 124 0.97 -26.13 -9.82
C LYS A 124 1.42 -24.72 -9.42
N CYS A 125 1.89 -24.57 -8.20
CA CYS A 125 2.42 -23.33 -7.68
C CYS A 125 3.55 -23.58 -6.69
N GLY A 126 4.37 -22.55 -6.46
CA GLY A 126 5.50 -22.58 -5.53
C GLY A 126 5.42 -21.43 -4.55
N SER A 127 6.10 -20.31 -4.82
CA SER A 127 6.52 -19.40 -3.75
C SER A 127 5.48 -18.41 -3.19
N ARG A 128 4.23 -18.43 -3.63
CA ARG A 128 3.30 -17.28 -3.51
C ARG A 128 2.14 -17.51 -2.53
N ASP A 129 1.48 -16.43 -2.07
CA ASP A 129 0.50 -16.44 -0.95
C ASP A 129 -0.80 -17.21 -1.23
N CYS A 130 -1.17 -17.34 -2.51
CA CYS A 130 -2.29 -18.16 -2.97
C CYS A 130 -1.89 -19.60 -3.28
N CYS A 131 -0.63 -19.97 -3.01
CA CYS A 131 -0.16 -21.35 -3.07
C CYS A 131 -0.24 -22.03 -1.71
N SER A 132 -0.74 -23.27 -1.71
CA SER A 132 -0.71 -24.14 -0.54
C SER A 132 0.64 -24.84 -0.39
N LYS A 133 0.91 -25.37 0.82
CA LYS A 133 2.12 -26.17 1.09
C LYS A 133 2.19 -27.45 0.26
N ASP A 134 1.05 -27.93 -0.23
CA ASP A 134 0.91 -29.11 -1.09
C ASP A 134 1.08 -28.78 -2.58
N CYS A 135 1.61 -27.59 -2.90
CA CYS A 135 1.93 -27.15 -4.26
C CYS A 135 0.70 -27.01 -5.19
N LYS A 136 -0.47 -26.76 -4.60
CA LYS A 136 -1.75 -26.50 -5.31
C LYS A 136 -2.25 -25.10 -5.02
N PHE A 137 -2.99 -24.51 -5.95
CA PHE A 137 -3.70 -23.25 -5.69
C PHE A 137 -4.69 -23.45 -4.54
N LYS A 138 -4.83 -22.42 -3.70
CA LYS A 138 -5.84 -22.42 -2.64
C LYS A 138 -7.25 -22.43 -3.25
N PRO A 139 -8.25 -23.04 -2.59
CA PRO A 139 -9.58 -23.18 -3.17
C PRO A 139 -10.20 -21.82 -3.50
N ALA A 140 -10.78 -21.69 -4.70
CA ALA A 140 -11.47 -20.49 -5.11
C ALA A 140 -12.63 -20.13 -4.17
N ASN A 141 -13.02 -18.86 -4.12
CA ASN A 141 -14.13 -18.33 -3.32
C ASN A 141 -13.99 -18.57 -1.80
N THR A 142 -12.78 -18.91 -1.34
CA THR A 142 -12.46 -18.98 0.09
C THR A 142 -11.85 -17.66 0.51
N ILE A 143 -12.24 -17.15 1.68
CA ILE A 143 -11.78 -15.85 2.18
C ILE A 143 -10.24 -15.85 2.30
N TYR A 144 -9.62 -14.92 1.59
CA TYR A 144 -8.19 -14.63 1.67
C TYR A 144 -7.91 -13.57 2.73
N ARG A 145 -8.64 -12.46 2.66
CA ARG A 145 -8.49 -11.31 3.55
C ARG A 145 -9.87 -10.85 4.00
N LYS A 146 -10.03 -10.64 5.31
CA LYS A 146 -11.27 -10.07 5.86
C LYS A 146 -11.17 -8.55 5.81
N SER A 147 -12.31 -7.92 5.57
CA SER A 147 -12.48 -6.47 5.69
C SER A 147 -11.99 -5.96 7.05
N VAL A 148 -11.16 -4.90 7.03
CA VAL A 148 -10.66 -4.19 8.21
C VAL A 148 -11.64 -3.10 8.68
N ASP A 149 -12.48 -2.61 7.78
CA ASP A 149 -13.49 -1.58 8.01
C ASP A 149 -14.75 -1.93 7.21
N LYS A 150 -15.88 -2.11 7.91
CA LYS A 150 -17.10 -2.66 7.31
C LYS A 150 -17.72 -1.76 6.23
N GLU A 151 -17.47 -0.46 6.30
CA GLU A 151 -18.00 0.51 5.34
C GLU A 151 -16.99 0.77 4.21
N CYS A 152 -15.69 0.79 4.53
CA CYS A 152 -14.67 1.25 3.58
C CYS A 152 -13.79 0.17 2.98
N ASP A 153 -13.87 -1.09 3.42
CA ASP A 153 -13.01 -2.17 2.96
C ASP A 153 -13.79 -3.45 2.66
N PHE A 154 -13.37 -4.16 1.62
CA PHE A 154 -14.03 -5.38 1.18
C PHE A 154 -13.35 -6.63 1.74
N THR A 155 -13.99 -7.78 1.55
CA THR A 155 -13.39 -9.08 1.83
C THR A 155 -12.87 -9.63 0.51
N ASP A 156 -11.59 -9.99 0.45
CA ASP A 156 -10.99 -10.60 -0.74
C ASP A 156 -10.99 -12.13 -0.64
N TYR A 157 -11.00 -12.77 -1.80
CA TYR A 157 -11.09 -14.21 -1.96
C TYR A 157 -9.87 -14.77 -2.69
N TYR A 158 -9.58 -16.04 -2.41
CA TYR A 158 -8.71 -16.81 -3.27
C TYR A 158 -9.40 -17.01 -4.62
N ASN A 159 -8.67 -16.70 -5.69
CA ASN A 159 -9.08 -16.87 -7.09
C ASN A 159 -9.00 -18.33 -7.55
N GLY A 160 -8.07 -19.10 -6.98
CA GLY A 160 -7.96 -20.55 -7.15
C GLY A 160 -7.30 -21.05 -8.43
N ASP A 161 -6.82 -20.16 -9.28
CA ASP A 161 -6.15 -20.48 -10.54
C ASP A 161 -4.80 -19.75 -10.75
N LEU A 162 -4.46 -18.82 -9.86
CA LEU A 162 -3.19 -18.08 -9.86
C LEU A 162 -2.38 -18.43 -8.61
N PRO A 163 -1.04 -18.42 -8.72
CA PRO A 163 -0.19 -18.64 -7.56
C PRO A 163 -0.21 -17.42 -6.62
N TYR A 164 -0.50 -16.21 -7.10
CA TYR A 164 -0.63 -14.99 -6.30
C TYR A 164 -2.08 -14.64 -6.02
N CYS A 165 -2.30 -13.97 -4.90
CA CYS A 165 -3.59 -13.36 -4.59
C CYS A 165 -3.65 -11.97 -5.21
N LEU A 166 -4.86 -11.54 -5.55
CA LEU A 166 -5.09 -10.23 -6.14
C LEU A 166 -4.81 -9.11 -5.13
N PRO A 167 -4.52 -7.89 -5.62
CA PRO A 167 -4.37 -6.72 -4.76
C PRO A 167 -5.57 -6.48 -3.85
N ASP A 168 -5.33 -5.80 -2.73
CA ASP A 168 -6.36 -5.43 -1.75
C ASP A 168 -7.44 -4.55 -2.41
N THR A 169 -8.69 -5.00 -2.35
CA THR A 169 -9.84 -4.23 -2.80
C THR A 169 -10.55 -3.54 -1.64
N TYR A 170 -10.78 -2.25 -1.79
CA TYR A 170 -11.47 -1.42 -0.81
C TYR A 170 -12.29 -0.33 -1.50
N VAL A 171 -13.22 0.28 -0.78
CA VAL A 171 -14.02 1.41 -1.28
C VAL A 171 -13.07 2.55 -1.63
N ARG A 172 -13.23 3.11 -2.83
CA ARG A 172 -12.33 4.14 -3.35
C ARG A 172 -12.18 5.31 -2.37
N ASP A 173 -10.97 5.85 -2.31
CA ASP A 173 -10.68 7.05 -1.51
C ASP A 173 -11.61 8.22 -1.91
N GLY A 174 -12.25 8.82 -0.92
CA GLY A 174 -13.17 9.94 -1.09
C GLY A 174 -14.65 9.58 -1.12
N GLU A 175 -15.01 8.30 -1.15
CA GLU A 175 -16.41 7.89 -0.94
C GLU A 175 -16.84 8.16 0.51
N TYR A 176 -18.10 8.52 0.71
CA TYR A 176 -18.65 8.86 2.02
C TYR A 176 -18.80 7.62 2.93
N CYS A 177 -18.60 7.80 4.23
CA CYS A 177 -18.83 6.82 5.29
C CYS A 177 -19.31 7.53 6.57
N ASP A 178 -19.68 6.78 7.61
CA ASP A 178 -20.18 7.32 8.88
C ASP A 178 -21.40 8.24 8.67
N SER A 179 -22.38 7.75 7.90
CA SER A 179 -23.60 8.51 7.54
C SER A 179 -23.29 9.87 6.90
N ASP A 180 -22.39 9.88 5.92
CA ASP A 180 -21.88 11.06 5.22
C ASP A 180 -21.08 12.05 6.09
N GLY A 181 -20.70 11.66 7.31
CA GLY A 181 -19.89 12.44 8.24
C GLY A 181 -18.38 12.34 8.02
N ALA A 182 -17.92 11.40 7.18
CA ALA A 182 -16.51 11.16 6.91
C ALA A 182 -16.26 10.58 5.51
N PHE A 183 -14.98 10.37 5.19
CA PHE A 183 -14.55 9.74 3.95
C PHE A 183 -13.80 8.43 4.20
N CYS A 184 -14.00 7.47 3.30
CA CYS A 184 -13.13 6.33 3.14
C CYS A 184 -11.77 6.78 2.60
N PHE A 185 -10.70 6.31 3.23
CA PHE A 185 -9.33 6.55 2.76
C PHE A 185 -8.41 5.39 3.15
N GLN A 186 -7.88 4.71 2.14
CA GLN A 186 -7.07 3.49 2.24
C GLN A 186 -7.78 2.39 3.04
N GLY A 187 -9.03 2.11 2.68
CA GLY A 187 -9.84 1.05 3.28
C GLY A 187 -10.28 1.30 4.73
N LYS A 188 -10.29 2.55 5.18
CA LYS A 188 -10.74 2.92 6.53
C LYS A 188 -11.60 4.17 6.50
N CYS A 189 -12.67 4.18 7.30
CA CYS A 189 -13.45 5.39 7.52
C CYS A 189 -12.68 6.33 8.46
N ARG A 190 -12.33 7.53 7.98
CA ARG A 190 -11.47 8.49 8.71
C ARG A 190 -12.31 9.50 9.49
N THR A 191 -12.50 9.24 10.79
CA THR A 191 -13.18 10.16 11.70
C THR A 191 -12.21 10.71 12.76
N PHE A 192 -12.41 11.97 13.17
CA PHE A 192 -11.64 12.58 14.26
C PHE A 192 -11.88 11.83 15.58
N ASP A 193 -13.11 11.40 15.83
CA ASP A 193 -13.50 10.65 17.03
C ASP A 193 -12.67 9.37 17.18
N LYS A 194 -12.56 8.57 16.10
CA LYS A 194 -11.78 7.33 16.11
C LYS A 194 -10.29 7.61 16.31
N GLN A 195 -9.77 8.65 15.66
CA GLN A 195 -8.37 9.03 15.83
C GLN A 195 -8.07 9.50 17.26
N CYS A 196 -8.97 10.27 17.88
CA CYS A 196 -8.84 10.69 19.27
C CYS A 196 -8.91 9.50 20.24
N ASP A 197 -9.86 8.59 20.04
CA ASP A 197 -10.01 7.36 20.84
C ASP A 197 -8.70 6.55 20.83
N ASP A 198 -8.12 6.34 19.63
CA ASP A 198 -6.87 5.61 19.43
C ASP A 198 -5.65 6.32 20.07
N LEU A 199 -5.61 7.66 20.05
CA LEU A 199 -4.44 8.44 20.47
C LEU A 199 -4.38 8.68 21.99
N ILE A 200 -5.49 9.14 22.57
CA ILE A 200 -5.56 9.61 23.96
C ILE A 200 -6.49 8.77 24.85
N GLY A 201 -7.24 7.83 24.26
CA GLY A 201 -8.03 6.85 24.98
C GLY A 201 -9.53 7.00 24.79
N ARG A 202 -10.23 5.96 25.22
CA ARG A 202 -11.68 5.81 25.03
C ARG A 202 -12.50 6.90 25.68
N GLY A 203 -13.52 7.36 24.95
CA GLY A 203 -14.43 8.40 25.40
C GLY A 203 -14.02 9.81 24.99
N SER A 204 -12.82 9.97 24.41
CA SER A 204 -12.45 11.19 23.71
C SER A 204 -13.19 11.32 22.38
N ARG A 205 -13.36 12.55 21.91
CA ARG A 205 -13.97 12.86 20.60
C ARG A 205 -13.13 13.87 19.86
N GLY A 206 -13.34 13.99 18.56
CA GLY A 206 -12.82 15.09 17.76
C GLY A 206 -13.25 16.43 18.33
N ALA A 207 -12.33 17.37 18.39
CA ALA A 207 -12.63 18.70 18.89
C ALA A 207 -13.43 19.53 17.87
N PRO A 208 -14.24 20.50 18.33
CA PRO A 208 -14.85 21.48 17.45
C PRO A 208 -13.82 22.41 16.80
N ILE A 209 -14.20 23.02 15.68
CA ILE A 209 -13.31 23.86 14.84
C ILE A 209 -12.61 24.99 15.61
N PHE A 210 -13.24 25.56 16.65
CA PHE A 210 -12.62 26.64 17.43
C PHE A 210 -11.37 26.20 18.21
N CYS A 211 -11.28 24.92 18.61
CA CYS A 211 -10.05 24.39 19.22
C CYS A 211 -8.89 24.41 18.21
N TYR A 212 -9.20 24.05 16.96
CA TYR A 212 -8.24 24.10 15.87
C TYR A 212 -7.86 25.55 15.56
N ASP A 213 -8.83 26.43 15.35
CA ASP A 213 -8.58 27.84 14.98
C ASP A 213 -7.69 28.57 15.99
N GLU A 214 -7.98 28.43 17.29
CA GLU A 214 -7.24 29.16 18.32
C GLU A 214 -5.80 28.64 18.51
N ILE A 215 -5.61 27.32 18.44
CA ILE A 215 -4.34 26.71 18.86
C ILE A 215 -3.44 26.44 17.65
N ASN A 216 -3.98 26.00 16.51
CA ASN A 216 -3.17 25.78 15.30
C ASN A 216 -2.64 27.08 14.67
N ALA A 217 -3.23 28.23 14.99
CA ALA A 217 -2.70 29.54 14.61
C ALA A 217 -1.46 29.97 15.41
N ARG A 218 -1.11 29.28 16.52
CA ARG A 218 0.02 29.66 17.38
C ARG A 218 1.39 29.33 16.78
N GLY A 219 1.49 28.24 16.02
CA GLY A 219 2.74 27.81 15.40
C GLY A 219 3.76 27.26 16.38
N ASP A 220 3.31 26.57 17.43
CA ASP A 220 4.16 25.86 18.39
C ASP A 220 4.04 24.33 18.23
N ASN A 221 4.76 23.53 19.02
CA ASN A 221 4.76 22.06 18.88
C ASN A 221 3.42 21.39 19.18
N PHE A 222 2.46 22.08 19.79
CA PHE A 222 1.11 21.59 20.08
C PHE A 222 0.06 22.14 19.10
N GLY A 223 0.33 23.24 18.39
CA GLY A 223 -0.57 23.75 17.34
C GLY A 223 0.20 24.32 16.16
N ASN A 224 0.24 23.59 15.05
CA ASN A 224 1.00 23.94 13.85
C ASN A 224 0.59 23.12 12.61
N CYS A 225 0.98 23.62 11.42
CA CYS A 225 0.82 22.96 10.13
C CYS A 225 2.13 22.34 9.64
N GLY A 226 2.89 21.70 10.54
CA GLY A 226 4.24 21.25 10.27
C GLY A 226 5.25 22.32 10.66
N THR A 227 5.77 23.10 9.71
CA THR A 227 6.91 24.00 9.95
C THR A 227 6.56 25.35 10.59
N ALA A 228 5.29 25.74 10.55
CA ALA A 228 4.80 27.05 10.95
C ALA A 228 3.35 27.01 11.46
N HIS A 229 2.78 28.18 11.75
CA HIS A 229 1.36 28.33 12.04
C HIS A 229 0.49 27.95 10.84
N CYS A 230 -0.77 27.60 11.10
CA CYS A 230 -1.71 27.23 10.05
C CYS A 230 -2.37 28.45 9.40
N LEU A 231 -2.59 28.38 8.09
CA LEU A 231 -3.60 29.20 7.44
C LEU A 231 -4.99 28.67 7.77
N PHE A 232 -5.99 29.55 7.89
CA PHE A 232 -7.37 29.20 8.27
C PHE A 232 -7.94 28.01 7.48
N GLN A 233 -7.71 27.97 6.16
CA GLN A 233 -8.18 26.90 5.27
C GLN A 233 -7.56 25.51 5.53
N HIS A 234 -6.55 25.38 6.40
CA HIS A 234 -5.84 24.13 6.67
C HIS A 234 -5.87 23.73 8.15
N ILE A 235 -6.52 24.52 9.02
CA ILE A 235 -6.51 24.29 10.47
C ILE A 235 -7.02 22.91 10.86
N LEU A 236 -7.97 22.33 10.12
CA LEU A 236 -8.53 20.99 10.37
C LEU A 236 -7.66 19.83 9.85
N CYS A 237 -6.54 20.11 9.17
CA CYS A 237 -5.62 19.08 8.65
C CYS A 237 -4.25 19.07 9.35
N ALA A 238 -4.12 19.91 10.37
CA ALA A 238 -2.89 20.19 11.08
C ALA A 238 -2.75 19.27 12.32
N LYS A 239 -2.28 19.81 13.46
CA LYS A 239 -2.31 19.06 14.73
C LYS A 239 -3.75 18.64 15.07
N LEU A 240 -3.90 17.42 15.57
CA LEU A 240 -5.17 16.86 15.99
C LEU A 240 -5.58 17.48 17.33
N PHE A 241 -6.84 17.90 17.42
CA PHE A 241 -7.45 18.30 18.67
C PHE A 241 -8.59 17.37 19.04
N CYS A 242 -8.61 17.01 20.32
CA CYS A 242 -9.65 16.18 20.91
C CYS A 242 -10.35 16.91 22.04
N THR A 243 -11.58 16.52 22.36
CA THR A 243 -12.26 16.90 23.60
C THR A 243 -12.04 15.82 24.64
N TRP A 244 -11.86 16.26 25.89
CA TRP A 244 -11.60 15.37 27.03
C TRP A 244 -12.48 15.77 28.22
N GLU A 245 -13.58 15.02 28.39
CA GLU A 245 -14.55 15.25 29.47
C GLU A 245 -14.25 14.41 30.73
N HIS A 246 -13.21 13.57 30.70
CA HIS A 246 -12.82 12.78 31.86
C HIS A 246 -12.17 13.65 32.94
N ARG A 247 -12.32 13.23 34.19
CA ARG A 247 -11.67 13.88 35.35
C ARG A 247 -10.19 13.52 35.46
N ASP A 248 -9.81 12.35 34.95
CA ASP A 248 -8.44 11.85 35.02
C ASP A 248 -7.58 12.49 33.93
N LEU A 249 -6.28 12.63 34.23
CA LEU A 249 -5.31 13.11 33.25
C LEU A 249 -4.95 11.99 32.26
N ILE A 250 -4.84 12.36 30.99
CA ILE A 250 -4.27 11.50 29.95
C ILE A 250 -2.82 11.19 30.33
N SER A 251 -2.51 9.90 30.49
CA SER A 251 -1.19 9.42 30.84
C SER A 251 -0.72 8.38 29.84
N ARG A 252 0.27 8.75 29.02
CA ARG A 252 0.92 7.85 28.06
C ARG A 252 2.42 8.14 27.99
N PRO A 253 3.29 7.11 28.02
CA PRO A 253 4.74 7.31 27.98
C PRO A 253 5.19 8.10 26.75
N ASN A 254 6.04 9.10 26.95
CA ASN A 254 6.60 9.98 25.91
C ASN A 254 5.57 10.81 25.14
N LEU A 255 4.36 10.98 25.65
CA LEU A 255 3.34 11.86 25.10
C LEU A 255 3.18 13.09 25.99
N SER A 256 3.55 14.26 25.48
CA SER A 256 3.24 15.53 26.13
C SER A 256 1.82 15.93 25.78
N VAL A 257 1.07 16.42 26.77
CA VAL A 257 -0.34 16.78 26.62
C VAL A 257 -0.56 18.19 27.13
N ILE A 258 -1.25 19.02 26.35
CA ILE A 258 -1.78 20.31 26.81
C ILE A 258 -3.30 20.25 26.87
N TYR A 259 -3.84 20.95 27.85
CA TYR A 259 -5.27 21.17 28.02
C TYR A 259 -5.51 22.68 27.93
N ALA A 260 -6.38 23.08 27.02
CA ALA A 260 -6.79 24.47 26.83
C ALA A 260 -8.30 24.56 26.97
N HIS A 261 -8.77 25.49 27.79
CA HIS A 261 -10.19 25.81 27.86
C HIS A 261 -10.50 26.88 26.82
N VAL A 262 -11.22 26.48 25.77
CA VAL A 262 -11.69 27.37 24.71
C VAL A 262 -13.20 27.30 24.68
N GLY A 263 -13.86 28.40 25.06
CA GLY A 263 -15.30 28.39 25.35
C GLY A 263 -15.63 27.42 26.49
N ASP A 264 -16.67 26.60 26.31
CA ASP A 264 -17.13 25.59 27.28
C ASP A 264 -16.54 24.20 27.00
N GLN A 265 -15.40 24.10 26.31
CA GLN A 265 -14.77 22.84 25.95
C GLN A 265 -13.31 22.77 26.42
N THR A 266 -12.90 21.58 26.85
CA THR A 266 -11.50 21.25 27.13
C THR A 266 -10.87 20.71 25.85
N CYS A 267 -10.18 21.59 25.11
CA CYS A 267 -9.40 21.22 23.95
C CYS A 267 -8.09 20.57 24.38
N VAL A 268 -7.81 19.38 23.87
CA VAL A 268 -6.58 18.64 24.13
C VAL A 268 -5.76 18.55 22.86
N SER A 269 -4.48 18.90 22.97
CA SER A 269 -3.48 18.62 21.94
C SER A 269 -2.28 17.91 22.55
N THR A 270 -1.60 17.15 21.71
CA THR A 270 -0.49 16.30 22.12
C THR A 270 0.73 16.48 21.23
N TYR A 271 1.88 16.15 21.81
CA TYR A 271 3.18 16.26 21.15
C TYR A 271 4.07 15.07 21.52
N LEU A 272 4.63 14.43 20.50
CA LEU A 272 5.66 13.42 20.64
C LEU A 272 7.04 14.07 20.41
N PRO A 273 7.96 14.01 21.39
CA PRO A 273 9.30 14.53 21.20
C PRO A 273 10.01 13.88 20.00
N ARG A 274 10.54 14.72 19.11
CA ARG A 274 11.29 14.22 17.94
C ARG A 274 12.48 13.38 18.37
N ARG A 275 12.62 12.20 17.76
CA ARG A 275 13.74 11.26 18.03
C ARG A 275 14.88 11.37 17.02
N THR A 276 14.63 11.98 15.88
CA THR A 276 15.61 12.17 14.81
C THR A 276 16.22 13.58 14.88
N PRO A 277 17.53 13.73 14.65
CA PRO A 277 18.15 15.04 14.56
C PRO A 277 17.59 15.86 13.37
N PRO A 278 17.64 17.19 13.44
CA PRO A 278 17.26 18.06 12.33
C PRO A 278 17.99 17.72 11.02
N PRO A 279 17.33 17.81 9.86
CA PRO A 279 17.99 17.67 8.56
C PRO A 279 19.13 18.67 8.41
N VAL A 280 20.25 18.23 7.81
CA VAL A 280 21.48 19.02 7.69
C VAL A 280 21.29 20.30 6.84
N ASN A 281 20.28 20.32 5.97
CA ASN A 281 19.88 21.48 5.15
C ASN A 281 18.37 21.73 5.27
N SER A 282 17.89 21.95 6.49
CA SER A 282 16.45 22.11 6.71
C SER A 282 15.93 23.50 6.37
N PRO A 283 14.71 23.62 5.82
CA PRO A 283 14.03 24.90 5.75
C PRO A 283 13.83 25.49 7.15
N ILE A 284 13.67 26.81 7.22
CA ILE A 284 13.35 27.50 8.47
C ILE A 284 12.04 26.92 9.01
N SER A 285 12.10 26.32 10.19
CA SER A 285 10.95 25.81 10.93
C SER A 285 10.95 26.41 12.33
N ILE A 286 9.79 26.85 12.79
CA ILE A 286 9.59 27.33 14.16
C ILE A 286 9.10 26.22 15.10
N THR A 287 8.96 24.99 14.59
CA THR A 287 8.55 23.79 15.32
C THR A 287 9.63 22.70 15.21
N SER A 288 9.36 21.51 15.74
CA SER A 288 10.20 20.33 15.55
C SER A 288 10.00 19.59 14.22
N TYR A 289 9.11 20.05 13.33
CA TYR A 289 8.73 19.38 12.08
C TYR A 289 9.26 20.15 10.86
N TYR A 290 9.71 19.46 9.81
CA TYR A 290 10.36 20.08 8.64
C TYR A 290 9.75 19.66 7.31
N SER A 291 9.00 18.56 7.27
CA SER A 291 8.25 18.11 6.09
C SER A 291 6.97 17.37 6.50
N ALA A 292 6.11 17.03 5.52
CA ALA A 292 4.89 16.28 5.79
C ALA A 292 5.16 14.84 6.27
N GLU A 293 6.32 14.29 5.94
CA GLU A 293 6.75 12.95 6.35
C GLU A 293 7.28 12.90 7.79
N ASP A 294 7.67 14.05 8.37
CA ASP A 294 8.04 14.15 9.80
C ASP A 294 6.81 14.01 10.73
N ARG A 295 5.61 14.02 10.15
CA ARG A 295 4.34 14.02 10.87
C ARG A 295 4.12 12.69 11.58
N ASP A 296 3.70 12.76 12.82
CA ASP A 296 3.44 11.62 13.69
C ASP A 296 1.94 11.44 13.96
N GLU A 297 1.57 10.49 14.82
CA GLU A 297 0.18 10.17 15.18
C GLU A 297 -0.61 11.31 15.86
N THR A 298 0.07 12.39 16.29
CA THR A 298 -0.56 13.57 16.92
C THR A 298 -1.11 14.59 15.93
N PHE A 299 -1.00 14.35 14.62
CA PHE A 299 -1.61 15.16 13.58
C PHE A 299 -2.81 14.46 12.96
N VAL A 300 -3.73 15.25 12.41
CA VAL A 300 -4.87 14.75 11.66
C VAL A 300 -4.42 13.82 10.53
N GLN A 301 -4.99 12.63 10.47
CA GLN A 301 -4.66 11.65 9.43
C GLN A 301 -5.12 12.11 8.05
N ASP A 302 -4.38 11.70 7.01
CA ASP A 302 -4.83 11.90 5.63
C ASP A 302 -6.14 11.12 5.38
N GLY A 303 -6.99 11.71 4.53
CA GLY A 303 -8.35 11.24 4.28
C GLY A 303 -9.42 11.81 5.21
N SER A 304 -9.03 12.44 6.33
CA SER A 304 -10.00 13.04 7.28
C SER A 304 -10.76 14.19 6.63
N MET A 305 -12.06 14.30 6.90
CA MET A 305 -12.91 15.37 6.37
C MET A 305 -12.56 16.72 7.02
N CYS A 306 -12.28 17.73 6.20
CA CYS A 306 -11.95 19.09 6.65
C CYS A 306 -12.91 20.17 6.14
N GLY A 307 -13.95 19.76 5.44
CA GLY A 307 -15.02 20.61 4.92
C GLY A 307 -15.93 19.83 3.98
N PRO A 308 -17.02 20.45 3.50
CA PRO A 308 -17.90 19.84 2.50
C PRO A 308 -17.10 19.48 1.24
N ASP A 309 -17.15 18.21 0.82
CA ASP A 309 -16.36 17.67 -0.30
C ASP A 309 -14.86 17.95 -0.22
N MET A 310 -14.30 18.06 0.99
CA MET A 310 -12.88 18.33 1.23
C MET A 310 -12.26 17.39 2.26
N TYR A 311 -11.04 16.94 1.97
CA TYR A 311 -10.28 15.99 2.78
C TYR A 311 -8.86 16.49 3.05
N CYS A 312 -8.26 15.98 4.12
CA CYS A 312 -6.89 16.26 4.49
C CYS A 312 -5.90 15.41 3.70
N PHE A 313 -4.88 16.04 3.16
CA PHE A 313 -3.73 15.37 2.55
C PHE A 313 -2.47 16.20 2.76
N GLU A 314 -1.46 15.62 3.41
CA GLU A 314 -0.18 16.28 3.70
C GLU A 314 -0.39 17.65 4.38
N MET A 315 -1.26 17.68 5.40
CA MET A 315 -1.65 18.87 6.16
C MET A 315 -2.41 19.96 5.39
N HIS A 316 -2.85 19.69 4.17
CA HIS A 316 -3.66 20.61 3.39
C HIS A 316 -5.09 20.08 3.24
N CYS A 317 -6.06 20.98 3.35
CA CYS A 317 -7.46 20.68 3.03
C CYS A 317 -7.66 20.83 1.52
N LYS A 318 -7.98 19.73 0.84
CA LYS A 318 -8.10 19.63 -0.63
C LYS A 318 -9.48 19.12 -1.02
N HIS A 319 -9.94 19.43 -2.23
CA HIS A 319 -11.21 18.89 -2.73
C HIS A 319 -11.12 17.40 -3.09
N VAL A 320 -12.12 16.62 -2.69
CA VAL A 320 -12.21 15.17 -2.96
C VAL A 320 -12.37 14.87 -4.45
N ARG A 321 -12.89 15.80 -5.25
CA ARG A 321 -13.00 15.67 -6.71
C ARG A 321 -11.67 15.38 -7.43
N PHE A 322 -10.53 15.64 -6.79
CA PHE A 322 -9.21 15.33 -7.33
C PHE A 322 -8.74 13.90 -7.02
N LEU A 323 -9.38 13.20 -6.07
CA LEU A 323 -9.18 11.77 -5.81
C LEU A 323 -10.04 10.90 -6.71
N MET A 324 -11.27 11.33 -7.01
CA MET A 324 -12.27 10.51 -7.67
C MET A 324 -12.31 10.75 -9.18
N ASN A 325 -12.23 9.66 -9.95
CA ASN A 325 -12.41 9.70 -11.40
C ASN A 325 -13.81 9.19 -11.78
N LEU A 326 -14.78 10.09 -11.79
CA LEU A 326 -16.18 9.80 -12.13
C LEU A 326 -16.36 9.31 -13.59
N LYS A 327 -15.39 9.58 -14.47
CA LYS A 327 -15.44 9.04 -15.85
C LYS A 327 -15.14 7.55 -15.90
N LEU A 328 -14.31 7.05 -14.99
CA LEU A 328 -13.99 5.63 -14.90
C LEU A 328 -15.07 4.88 -14.11
N CYS A 329 -15.46 5.43 -12.96
CA CYS A 329 -16.50 4.84 -12.13
C CYS A 329 -17.35 5.90 -11.44
N ASP A 330 -18.63 5.89 -11.78
CA ASP A 330 -19.72 6.57 -11.10
C ASP A 330 -20.72 5.50 -10.66
N ALA A 331 -20.87 5.31 -9.36
CA ALA A 331 -21.72 4.26 -8.79
C ALA A 331 -23.19 4.36 -9.27
N SER A 332 -23.68 5.57 -9.51
CA SER A 332 -25.07 5.79 -9.93
C SER A 332 -25.32 5.37 -11.37
N ASN A 333 -24.31 5.48 -12.22
CA ASN A 333 -24.43 5.27 -13.66
C ASN A 333 -23.80 3.94 -14.14
N HIS A 334 -22.67 3.54 -13.55
CA HIS A 334 -21.90 2.36 -13.96
C HIS A 334 -22.20 1.11 -13.14
N CYS A 335 -22.63 1.28 -11.88
CA CYS A 335 -22.87 0.17 -10.95
C CYS A 335 -24.36 -0.10 -10.70
N ASP A 336 -25.24 0.35 -11.60
CA ASP A 336 -26.71 0.18 -11.52
C ASP A 336 -27.32 0.57 -10.16
N ARG A 337 -26.66 1.46 -9.41
CA ARG A 337 -27.01 1.83 -8.01
C ARG A 337 -27.03 0.65 -7.03
N HIS A 338 -26.40 -0.47 -7.38
CA HIS A 338 -26.32 -1.70 -6.60
C HIS A 338 -24.88 -2.11 -6.31
N GLY A 339 -24.01 -1.12 -6.21
CA GLY A 339 -22.60 -1.29 -5.89
C GLY A 339 -21.91 0.04 -5.69
N VAL A 340 -20.67 -0.03 -5.22
CA VAL A 340 -19.79 1.11 -4.94
C VAL A 340 -18.51 0.99 -5.77
N CYS A 341 -17.88 2.12 -6.08
CA CYS A 341 -16.61 2.13 -6.80
C CYS A 341 -15.46 1.70 -5.88
N ASN A 342 -14.67 0.72 -6.29
CA ASN A 342 -13.47 0.32 -5.58
C ASN A 342 -12.25 1.18 -5.96
N ASN A 343 -11.12 0.96 -5.28
CA ASN A 343 -9.83 1.61 -5.51
C ASN A 343 -9.25 1.43 -6.93
N PHE A 344 -9.77 0.49 -7.73
CA PHE A 344 -9.40 0.30 -9.15
C PHE A 344 -10.35 1.02 -10.12
N ASN A 345 -11.37 1.72 -9.61
CA ASN A 345 -12.48 2.30 -10.38
C ASN A 345 -13.30 1.24 -11.13
N HIS A 346 -13.52 0.09 -10.50
CA HIS A 346 -14.52 -0.89 -10.92
C HIS A 346 -15.65 -0.98 -9.88
N CYS A 347 -16.81 -1.49 -10.27
CA CYS A 347 -17.92 -1.69 -9.36
C CYS A 347 -17.69 -2.91 -8.46
N HIS A 348 -17.83 -2.71 -7.16
CA HIS A 348 -18.00 -3.77 -6.17
C HIS A 348 -19.50 -3.88 -5.85
N CYS A 349 -20.10 -4.99 -6.27
CA CYS A 349 -21.55 -5.18 -6.28
C CYS A 349 -22.06 -5.80 -4.99
N GLU A 350 -23.25 -5.36 -4.59
CA GLU A 350 -24.00 -5.95 -3.49
C GLU A 350 -24.40 -7.39 -3.77
N LYS A 351 -24.75 -8.12 -2.71
CA LYS A 351 -25.24 -9.48 -2.84
C LYS A 351 -26.55 -9.54 -3.63
N GLY A 352 -26.56 -10.37 -4.67
CA GLY A 352 -27.64 -10.45 -5.65
C GLY A 352 -27.35 -9.73 -6.96
N TYR A 353 -26.16 -9.14 -7.11
CA TYR A 353 -25.77 -8.36 -8.29
C TYR A 353 -24.40 -8.80 -8.81
N ASN A 354 -24.26 -8.84 -10.14
CA ASN A 354 -23.08 -9.39 -10.79
C ASN A 354 -22.15 -8.29 -11.32
N PRO A 355 -20.86 -8.27 -10.95
CA PRO A 355 -19.89 -7.38 -11.60
C PRO A 355 -19.73 -7.71 -13.10
N PRO A 356 -19.28 -6.76 -13.94
CA PRO A 356 -18.72 -5.45 -13.58
C PRO A 356 -19.75 -4.30 -13.48
N TYR A 357 -21.02 -4.53 -13.81
CA TYR A 357 -22.05 -3.47 -13.89
C TYR A 357 -23.16 -3.58 -12.84
N CYS A 358 -23.02 -4.53 -11.91
CA CYS A 358 -23.98 -4.82 -10.85
C CYS A 358 -25.41 -5.04 -11.36
N GLN A 359 -25.55 -5.85 -12.42
CA GLN A 359 -26.87 -6.26 -12.89
C GLN A 359 -27.45 -7.37 -12.00
N PRO A 360 -28.78 -7.44 -11.81
CA PRO A 360 -29.41 -8.47 -10.98
C PRO A 360 -29.03 -9.90 -11.38
N LYS A 361 -28.48 -10.66 -10.44
CA LYS A 361 -28.17 -12.08 -10.60
C LYS A 361 -28.12 -12.79 -9.25
N GLN A 362 -29.00 -13.76 -9.06
CA GLN A 362 -29.11 -14.49 -7.81
C GLN A 362 -27.77 -15.14 -7.42
N GLY A 363 -27.31 -14.84 -6.19
CA GLY A 363 -26.09 -15.40 -5.61
C GLY A 363 -24.78 -14.75 -6.06
N ALA A 364 -24.80 -13.81 -7.02
CA ALA A 364 -23.61 -13.04 -7.40
C ALA A 364 -23.34 -11.90 -6.40
N PHE A 365 -22.09 -11.46 -6.32
CA PHE A 365 -21.62 -10.32 -5.52
C PHE A 365 -20.18 -9.98 -5.90
N GLY A 366 -19.64 -8.91 -5.32
CA GLY A 366 -18.22 -8.61 -5.36
C GLY A 366 -17.79 -7.80 -6.58
N SER A 367 -16.49 -7.81 -6.86
CA SER A 367 -15.86 -7.11 -7.99
C SER A 367 -15.16 -8.10 -8.92
N ILE A 368 -14.74 -7.63 -10.08
CA ILE A 368 -13.78 -8.36 -10.93
C ILE A 368 -12.36 -8.39 -10.33
N ASP A 369 -12.09 -7.58 -9.29
CA ASP A 369 -10.75 -7.41 -8.70
C ASP A 369 -10.54 -8.16 -7.38
N ASP A 370 -11.59 -8.65 -6.73
CA ASP A 370 -11.54 -9.16 -5.34
C ASP A 370 -11.18 -10.65 -5.23
N GLY A 371 -10.90 -11.30 -6.36
CA GLY A 371 -10.54 -12.70 -6.45
C GLY A 371 -11.70 -13.67 -6.33
N HIS A 372 -12.94 -13.19 -6.22
CA HIS A 372 -14.12 -14.04 -6.30
C HIS A 372 -14.37 -14.49 -7.74
N LEU A 373 -14.69 -15.77 -7.93
CA LEU A 373 -15.13 -16.30 -9.22
C LEU A 373 -16.54 -15.81 -9.51
N VAL A 374 -16.61 -14.79 -10.37
CA VAL A 374 -17.86 -14.26 -10.89
C VAL A 374 -18.53 -15.34 -11.74
N PRO A 375 -19.77 -15.75 -11.43
CA PRO A 375 -20.50 -16.68 -12.28
C PRO A 375 -20.64 -16.06 -13.69
N PRO A 376 -20.38 -16.79 -14.78
CA PRO A 376 -20.37 -16.21 -16.12
C PRO A 376 -21.72 -15.53 -16.43
N THR A 377 -21.68 -14.28 -16.90
CA THR A 377 -22.85 -13.62 -17.47
C THR A 377 -23.26 -14.37 -18.73
N VAL A 378 -24.54 -14.72 -18.84
CA VAL A 378 -25.08 -15.25 -20.09
C VAL A 378 -25.17 -14.08 -21.07
N PHE A 379 -24.09 -13.81 -21.79
CA PHE A 379 -24.13 -12.90 -22.93
C PHE A 379 -24.93 -13.59 -24.05
N LYS A 380 -26.19 -13.18 -24.25
CA LYS A 380 -26.87 -13.34 -25.55
C LYS A 380 -26.36 -12.23 -26.47
N ASP A 381 -25.11 -12.33 -26.90
CA ASP A 381 -24.63 -11.53 -28.02
C ASP A 381 -23.77 -12.41 -28.93
N SER A 382 -24.36 -12.76 -30.06
CA SER A 382 -23.83 -13.66 -31.09
C SER A 382 -22.67 -13.06 -31.90
N ASN A 383 -21.84 -12.19 -31.32
CA ASN A 383 -20.69 -11.59 -32.02
C ASN A 383 -19.49 -11.15 -31.16
N PHE A 384 -19.41 -11.52 -29.87
CA PHE A 384 -18.17 -11.32 -29.12
C PHE A 384 -17.19 -12.49 -29.36
N ARG A 385 -16.26 -12.29 -30.31
CA ARG A 385 -14.98 -13.01 -30.26
C ARG A 385 -14.27 -12.54 -29.00
N GLY A 386 -14.26 -13.38 -27.97
CA GLY A 386 -13.56 -13.11 -26.72
C GLY A 386 -12.11 -12.73 -27.00
N ILE A 387 -11.72 -11.54 -26.53
CA ILE A 387 -10.31 -11.22 -26.33
C ILE A 387 -9.91 -11.99 -25.08
N PHE A 388 -9.46 -13.23 -25.29
CA PHE A 388 -8.54 -13.86 -24.36
C PHE A 388 -7.26 -13.01 -24.40
N SER A 389 -6.92 -12.36 -23.30
CA SER A 389 -5.55 -11.88 -23.11
C SER A 389 -4.68 -13.12 -22.96
N CYS A 390 -4.07 -13.54 -24.06
CA CYS A 390 -2.98 -14.50 -24.08
C CYS A 390 -1.84 -13.92 -23.24
N TYR A 391 -1.73 -14.31 -21.97
CA TYR A 391 -0.43 -14.44 -21.35
C TYR A 391 0.13 -15.81 -21.77
N ASP A 392 0.68 -15.81 -22.98
CA ASP A 392 1.65 -16.74 -23.56
C ASP A 392 1.73 -18.15 -22.93
N THR A 393 0.89 -19.04 -23.45
CA THR A 393 1.36 -20.38 -23.81
C THR A 393 2.44 -20.24 -24.88
N VAL A 394 3.71 -20.39 -24.49
CA VAL A 394 4.74 -20.89 -25.39
C VAL A 394 5.09 -22.30 -24.93
N ALA A 395 4.38 -23.27 -25.52
CA ALA A 395 4.89 -24.62 -25.65
C ALA A 395 5.80 -24.66 -26.88
N TRP A 396 7.02 -25.17 -26.72
CA TRP A 396 7.74 -25.83 -27.80
C TRP A 396 8.39 -27.10 -27.25
N ASN A 397 8.37 -28.12 -28.12
CA ASN A 397 8.65 -29.54 -27.93
C ASN A 397 9.92 -29.92 -27.17
#